data_AF-X1R5E9-F1
#
_entry.id   AF-X1R5E9-F1
#
_cell.length_a   1.000
_cell.length_b   1.000
_cell.length_c   1.000
_cell.angle_alpha   90.00
_cell.angle_beta   90.00
_cell.angle_gamma   90.00
#
_symmetry.space_group_name_H-M   'P 1'
#
loop_
_entity.id
_entity.type
_entity.pdbx_description
1 polymer ?
#
loop_
_entity_poly.entity_id
_entity_poly.type
_entity_poly.pdbx_seq_one_letter_code
_entity_poly.pdbx_strand_id
1 'polypeptide(L)' 'MELEKAKVIAENLRSLLAPVCARITIAGSIRRQKPEVGDIELLCVPKYIAGVDQLD' A
#
# COMPACT_ATOMS: atom_id res chain seq x y z
N MET A 1 -8.39 -4.03 14.59
CA MET A 1 -8.73 -5.08 13.60
C MET A 1 -7.71 -6.20 13.69
N GLU A 2 -8.13 -7.46 13.63
CA GLU A 2 -7.23 -8.62 13.64
C GLU A 2 -6.23 -8.60 12.47
N LEU A 3 -4.97 -8.94 12.76
CA LEU A 3 -3.87 -8.90 11.80
C LEU A 3 -4.17 -9.64 10.49
N GLU A 4 -4.75 -10.84 10.56
CA GLU A 4 -4.97 -11.65 9.37
C GLU A 4 -6.06 -11.04 8.47
N LYS A 5 -7.12 -10.50 9.07
CA LYS A 5 -8.14 -9.73 8.35
C LYS A 5 -7.53 -8.49 7.69
N ALA A 6 -6.64 -7.81 8.41
CA ALA A 6 -5.94 -6.64 7.89
C ALA A 6 -5.05 -6.96 6.69
N LYS A 7 -4.30 -8.07 6.73
CA LYS A 7 -3.46 -8.52 5.60
C LYS A 7 -4.28 -8.78 4.35
N VAL A 8 -5.43 -9.45 4.47
CA VAL A 8 -6.31 -9.72 3.31
C VAL A 8 -6.77 -8.41 2.66
N ILE A 9 -7.21 -7.44 3.47
CA ILE A 9 -7.63 -6.13 2.96
C ILE A 9 -6.45 -5.39 2.31
N ALA A 10 -5.30 -5.37 2.99
CA ALA A 10 -4.09 -4.71 2.48
C ALA A 10 -3.62 -5.31 1.16
N GLU A 11 -3.68 -6.63 1.00
CA GLU A 11 -3.28 -7.32 -0.21
C GLU A 11 -4.24 -7.07 -1.38
N ASN A 12 -5.54 -7.00 -1.11
CA ASN A 12 -6.54 -6.62 -2.11
C ASN A 12 -6.30 -5.19 -2.61
N LEU A 13 -6.06 -4.24 -1.69
CA LEU A 13 -5.74 -2.85 -2.05
C LEU A 13 -4.41 -2.74 -2.78
N ARG A 14 -3.38 -3.48 -2.33
CA ARG A 14 -2.08 -3.55 -3.00
C ARG A 14 -2.22 -4.05 -4.43
N SER A 15 -3.01 -5.10 -4.65
CA SER A 15 -3.26 -5.69 -5.96
C SER A 15 -4.03 -4.74 -6.87
N LEU A 16 -5.03 -4.03 -6.33
CA LEU A 16 -5.79 -3.01 -7.06
C LEU A 16 -4.90 -1.85 -7.54
N LEU A 17 -3.97 -1.39 -6.70
CA LEU A 17 -3.12 -0.23 -6.98
C LEU A 17 -1.81 -0.59 -7.71
N ALA A 18 -1.37 -1.85 -7.66
CA ALA A 18 -0.13 -2.31 -8.28
C ALA A 18 0.05 -1.89 -9.77
N PRO A 19 -0.99 -1.87 -10.63
CA PRO A 19 -0.83 -1.47 -12.03
C PRO A 19 -0.35 -0.02 -12.22
N VAL A 20 -0.61 0.88 -11.27
CA VAL A 20 -0.25 2.31 -11.36
C VAL A 20 0.95 2.69 -10.48
N CYS A 21 1.51 1.74 -9.73
CA CYS A 21 2.68 1.98 -8.89
C CYS A 21 3.93 1.35 -9.51
N ALA A 22 5.05 2.08 -9.56
CA ALA A 22 6.36 1.53 -9.87
C ALA A 22 6.82 0.59 -8.75
N ARG A 23 6.44 0.90 -7.51
CA ARG A 23 6.63 0.04 -6.33
C ARG A 23 5.49 0.25 -5.36
N ILE A 24 5.00 -0.83 -4.74
CA ILE A 24 4.01 -0.75 -3.68
C ILE A 24 4.32 -1.79 -2.60
N THR A 25 4.18 -1.43 -1.33
CA THR A 25 4.48 -2.31 -0.19
C THR A 25 3.55 -2.04 0.98
N ILE A 26 3.16 -3.10 1.70
CA ILE A 26 2.38 -2.99 2.93
C ILE A 26 3.30 -2.53 4.06
N ALA A 27 2.92 -1.47 4.75
CA ALA A 27 3.72 -0.84 5.79
C ALA A 27 3.09 -1.02 7.18
N GLY A 28 3.52 -0.18 8.12
CA GLY A 28 2.73 0.03 9.31
C GLY A 28 2.66 -1.10 10.33
N SER A 29 1.55 -1.12 11.05
CA SER A 29 1.24 -2.14 12.07
C SER A 29 1.19 -3.56 11.49
N ILE A 30 0.74 -3.72 10.24
CA ILE A 30 0.75 -5.00 9.52
C ILE A 30 2.18 -5.49 9.28
N ARG A 31 3.08 -4.62 8.78
CA ARG A 31 4.50 -4.96 8.59
C ARG A 31 5.19 -5.36 9.90
N ARG A 32 4.81 -4.73 11.01
CA ARG A 32 5.31 -5.04 12.37
C ARG A 32 4.60 -6.22 13.04
N GLN A 33 3.65 -6.86 12.37
CA GLN A 33 2.87 -7.98 12.88
C GLN A 33 2.18 -7.70 14.23
N LYS A 34 1.65 -6.48 14.41
CA LYS A 34 0.86 -6.19 15.62
C LYS A 34 -0.42 -7.05 15.61
N PRO A 35 -0.83 -7.64 16.74
CA PRO A 35 -2.05 -8.45 16.81
C PRO A 35 -3.29 -7.61 16.48
N GLU A 36 -3.29 -6.36 16.94
CA GLU A 36 -4.31 -5.38 16.62
C GLU A 36 -3.78 -4.30 15.66
N VAL A 37 -4.48 -4.15 14.54
CA VAL A 37 -4.22 -3.17 13.47
C VAL A 37 -5.29 -2.07 13.52
N GLY A 38 -4.86 -0.81 13.57
CA GLY A 38 -5.76 0.35 13.57
C GLY A 38 -6.24 0.72 12.16
N ASP A 39 -5.33 0.69 11.20
CA ASP A 39 -5.51 1.15 9.82
C ASP A 39 -4.63 0.36 8.83
N ILE A 40 -4.93 0.51 7.54
CA ILE A 40 -4.14 -0.10 6.46
C ILE A 40 -3.18 0.96 5.90
N GLU A 41 -1.88 0.72 6.04
CA GLU A 41 -0.83 1.61 5.54
C GLU A 41 -0.13 0.98 4.32
N LEU A 42 -0.15 1.68 3.18
CA LEU A 42 0.57 1.30 1.95
C LEU A 42 1.61 2.37 1.60
N LEU A 43 2.85 1.95 1.34
CA LEU A 43 3.89 2.82 0.78
C LEU A 43 3.92 2.63 -0.74
N CYS A 44 3.58 3.68 -1.48
CA CYS A 44 3.50 3.67 -2.93
C CYS A 44 4.56 4.59 -3.54
N VAL A 45 5.27 4.08 -4.55
CA VAL A 45 6.01 4.88 -5.53
C VAL A 45 5.19 4.84 -6.81
N PRO A 46 4.65 5.98 -7.29
CA PRO A 46 3.82 6.01 -8.49
C PRO A 46 4.64 5.63 -9.73
N LYS A 47 3.99 5.09 -10.77
CA LYS A 47 4.62 5.02 -12.09
C LYS A 47 4.68 6.43 -12.66
N TYR A 48 5.86 6.85 -13.08
CA TYR A 48 6.00 8.06 -13.87
C TYR A 48 5.30 7.87 -15.21
N ILE A 49 4.30 8.71 -15.49
CA ILE A 49 3.75 8.89 -16.82
C ILE A 49 4.38 10.19 -17.33
N ALA A 50 5.26 10.07 -18.32
CA ALA A 50 5.95 11.23 -18.88
C ALA A 50 4.94 12.33 -19.29
N GLY A 51 5.16 13.55 -18.81
CA GLY A 51 4.37 14.74 -19.16
C GLY A 51 3.32 15.22 -18.15
N VAL A 52 3.05 14.49 -17.05
CA VAL A 52 2.08 14.92 -16.02
C VAL A 52 2.77 15.50 -14.77
N ASP A 53 4.00 15.05 -14.48
CA ASP A 53 4.75 15.42 -13.27
C ASP A 53 5.82 16.51 -13.50
N GLN A 54 5.74 17.27 -14.60
CA GLN A 54 6.49 18.54 -14.76
C GLN A 54 5.80 19.64 -13.95
N LEU A 55 5.77 19.49 -12.63
CA LEU A 55 5.49 20.59 -11.72
C LEU A 55 6.84 21.08 -11.22
N ASP A 56 7.45 21.97 -12.04
CA ASP A 56 8.41 22.96 -11.56
C ASP A 56 7.69 23.97 -10.65
#